data_AF-A0AAX6HJN3-F1
#
_entry.id   AF-A0AAX6HJN3-F1
#
_cell.length_a   1.000
_cell.length_b   1.000
_cell.length_c   1.000
_cell.angle_alpha   90.00
_cell.angle_beta   90.00
_cell.angle_gamma   90.00
#
_symmetry.space_group_name_H-M   'P 1'
#
loop_
_entity.id
_entity.type
_entity.pdbx_description
1 polymer ?
#
loop_
_entity_poly.entity_id
_entity_poly.type
_entity_poly.pdbx_seq_one_letter_code
_entity_poly.pdbx_strand_id
1 'polypeptide(L)'
;MARLLQCDVAVVRLANLDVLPPSAAGSHLFVRYYIAIGGGKRIRVDTRKLPCGGGTGEGPRWDERASLECRGGGGTDPLEEALGGGGRSGAAVQFELRCRRSATVWGKVAGSRLLGRGEVAWSDAIDSPGAPVERWVG
;
A
#
# COMPACT_ATOMS: atom_id res chain seq x y z
N MET A 1 25.55 -16.68 -0.14
CA MET A 1 24.37 -16.77 -1.03
C MET A 1 23.55 -15.50 -0.83
N ALA A 2 23.17 -14.81 -1.91
CA ALA A 2 22.27 -13.67 -1.79
C ALA A 2 20.87 -14.19 -1.45
N ARG A 3 20.27 -13.70 -0.35
CA ARG A 3 18.89 -13.98 0.00
C ARG A 3 17.96 -13.18 -0.91
N LEU A 4 16.82 -13.76 -1.24
CA LEU A 4 15.73 -13.12 -1.97
C LEU A 4 14.64 -12.77 -0.95
N LEU A 5 14.13 -11.55 -1.01
CA LEU A 5 12.91 -11.19 -0.29
C LEU A 5 11.74 -11.43 -1.24
N GLN A 6 10.92 -12.42 -0.94
CA GLN A 6 9.64 -12.63 -1.59
C GLN A 6 8.53 -12.20 -0.63
N CYS A 7 7.65 -11.31 -1.10
CA CYS A 7 6.54 -10.80 -0.30
C CYS A 7 5.25 -10.76 -1.13
N ASP A 8 4.15 -11.08 -0.48
CA ASP A 8 2.80 -10.91 -0.99
C ASP A 8 2.06 -9.87 -0.18
N VAL A 9 1.54 -8.85 -0.84
CA VAL A 9 0.70 -7.83 -0.23
C VAL A 9 -0.70 -7.94 -0.81
N ALA A 10 -1.69 -8.18 0.06
CA ALA A 10 -3.09 -8.21 -0.30
C ALA A 10 -3.81 -7.01 0.32
N VAL A 11 -4.49 -6.22 -0.52
CA VAL A 11 -5.42 -5.18 -0.08
C VAL A 11 -6.82 -5.76 -0.18
N VAL A 12 -7.41 -6.08 0.98
CA VAL A 12 -8.70 -6.79 1.06
C VAL A 12 -9.84 -5.79 0.96
N ARG A 13 -10.07 -5.02 2.04
CA ARG A 13 -11.23 -4.12 2.14
C ARG A 13 -10.97 -2.91 3.00
N LEU A 14 -11.83 -1.91 2.85
CA LEU A 14 -11.94 -0.77 3.73
C LEU A 14 -13.26 -0.86 4.49
N ALA A 15 -13.21 -0.65 5.81
CA ALA A 15 -14.39 -0.59 6.68
C ALA A 15 -14.61 0.85 7.17
N ASN A 16 -15.82 1.13 7.64
CA ASN A 16 -16.20 2.39 8.32
C ASN A 16 -15.88 3.66 7.50
N LEU A 17 -15.98 3.58 6.17
CA LEU A 17 -15.91 4.77 5.34
C LEU A 17 -17.28 5.44 5.33
N ASP A 18 -17.63 6.04 6.46
CA ASP A 18 -18.87 6.78 6.58
C ASP A 18 -18.72 8.11 5.83
N VAL A 19 -19.39 8.17 4.68
CA VAL A 19 -19.66 9.38 3.90
C VAL A 19 -18.39 10.08 3.39
N LEU A 20 -17.93 9.65 2.21
CA LEU A 20 -17.13 10.55 1.40
C LEU A 20 -17.97 11.81 1.11
N PRO A 21 -17.38 13.02 1.18
CA PRO A 21 -18.14 14.25 0.98
C PRO A 21 -18.79 14.26 -0.41
N PRO A 22 -19.90 14.99 -0.63
CA PRO A 22 -20.55 15.11 -1.93
C PRO A 22 -19.59 15.53 -3.06
N SER A 23 -18.53 16.27 -2.71
CA SER A 23 -17.43 16.65 -3.61
C SER A 23 -16.57 15.47 -4.12
N ALA A 24 -16.78 14.26 -3.61
CA ALA A 24 -16.16 13.03 -4.07
C ALA A 24 -16.96 12.32 -5.18
N ALA A 25 -18.14 12.83 -5.56
CA ALA A 25 -18.86 12.34 -6.74
C ALA A 25 -17.96 12.38 -7.98
N GLY A 26 -17.94 11.30 -8.78
CA GLY A 26 -17.06 11.17 -9.93
C GLY A 26 -15.56 11.04 -9.58
N SER A 27 -15.25 10.70 -8.33
CA SER A 27 -13.89 10.35 -7.90
C SER A 27 -13.73 8.85 -7.76
N HIS A 28 -12.47 8.41 -7.66
CA HIS A 28 -12.13 7.03 -7.40
C HIS A 28 -11.21 6.89 -6.19
N LEU A 29 -11.46 5.86 -5.38
CA LEU A 29 -10.59 5.37 -4.32
C LEU A 29 -9.57 4.38 -4.88
N PHE A 30 -8.35 4.43 -4.35
CA PHE A 30 -7.36 3.38 -4.54
C PHE A 30 -6.44 3.37 -3.33
N VAL A 31 -5.87 2.21 -3.02
CA VAL A 31 -4.80 2.09 -2.05
C VAL A 31 -3.49 2.18 -2.80
N ARG A 32 -2.58 2.99 -2.27
CA ARG A 32 -1.20 3.02 -2.68
C ARG A 32 -0.35 2.49 -1.55
N TYR A 33 0.56 1.58 -1.83
CA TYR A 33 1.52 1.16 -0.82
C TYR A 33 2.96 1.20 -1.31
N TYR A 34 3.86 1.25 -0.34
CA TYR A 34 5.28 1.38 -0.57
C TYR A 34 6.04 0.27 0.15
N ILE A 35 6.94 -0.36 -0.58
CA ILE A 35 7.85 -1.38 -0.06
C ILE A 35 9.26 -0.83 -0.19
N ALA A 36 9.95 -0.65 0.94
CA ALA A 36 11.35 -0.27 0.95
C ALA A 36 12.20 -1.40 0.35
N ILE A 37 13.13 -1.06 -0.55
CA ILE A 37 14.05 -2.00 -1.20
C ILE A 37 15.52 -1.61 -0.97
N GLY A 38 15.78 -0.93 0.15
CA GLY A 38 17.11 -0.46 0.52
C GLY A 38 17.61 0.75 -0.28
N GLY A 39 18.74 1.30 0.15
CA GLY A 39 19.38 2.46 -0.51
C GLY A 39 18.51 3.71 -0.63
N GLY A 40 17.51 3.88 0.25
CA GLY A 40 16.52 4.96 0.18
C GLY A 40 15.50 4.82 -0.95
N LYS A 41 15.50 3.69 -1.67
CA LYS A 41 14.57 3.38 -2.75
C LYS A 41 13.37 2.62 -2.21
N ARG A 42 12.23 2.79 -2.88
CA ARG A 42 11.00 2.08 -2.57
C ARG A 42 10.23 1.76 -3.85
N ILE A 43 9.59 0.61 -3.86
CA ILE A 43 8.61 0.24 -4.88
C ILE A 43 7.28 0.86 -4.47
N ARG A 44 6.62 1.53 -5.41
CA ARG A 44 5.26 2.03 -5.23
C ARG A 44 4.31 1.16 -6.04
N VAL A 45 3.25 0.69 -5.38
CA VAL A 45 2.16 -0.05 -6.03
C VAL A 45 0.86 0.70 -5.81
N ASP A 46 0.08 0.89 -6.87
CA ASP A 46 -1.26 1.46 -6.81
C ASP A 46 -2.24 0.34 -7.18
N THR A 47 -3.26 0.11 -6.35
CA THR A 47 -4.32 -0.87 -6.65
C THR A 47 -5.25 -0.37 -7.75
N ARG A 48 -6.17 -1.24 -8.21
CA ARG A 48 -7.30 -0.83 -9.03
C ARG A 48 -8.09 0.29 -8.35
N LYS A 49 -8.71 1.12 -9.18
CA LYS A 49 -9.55 2.24 -8.76
C LYS A 49 -10.98 1.78 -8.57
N LEU A 50 -11.58 2.10 -7.43
CA LEU A 50 -12.99 1.84 -7.13
C LEU A 50 -13.76 3.17 -7.13
N PRO A 51 -15.01 3.24 -7.62
CA PRO A 51 -15.79 4.47 -7.57
C PRO A 51 -16.03 4.95 -6.13
N CYS A 52 -15.92 6.26 -5.92
CA CYS A 52 -16.32 6.92 -4.68
C CYS A 52 -17.85 7.05 -4.65
N GLY A 53 -18.52 6.34 -3.76
CA GLY A 53 -19.98 6.36 -3.66
C GLY A 53 -20.61 5.43 -4.69
N GLY A 54 -21.12 4.30 -4.22
CA GLY A 54 -21.70 3.26 -5.06
C GLY A 54 -21.50 1.89 -4.41
N GLY A 55 -22.35 1.55 -3.45
CA GLY A 55 -22.38 0.22 -2.88
C GLY A 55 -23.06 0.17 -1.52
N THR A 56 -23.99 -0.78 -1.40
CA THR A 56 -24.60 -1.36 -0.19
C THR A 56 -23.70 -1.25 1.04
N GLY A 57 -24.24 -1.02 2.24
CA GLY A 57 -23.51 -0.67 3.48
C GLY A 57 -22.29 -1.49 3.94
N GLU A 58 -21.77 -2.42 3.14
CA GLU A 58 -20.42 -2.95 3.20
C GLU A 58 -19.43 -2.02 2.46
N GLY A 59 -18.33 -1.63 3.12
CA GLY A 59 -17.33 -0.74 2.53
C GLY A 59 -16.57 -1.32 1.31
N PRO A 60 -15.75 -0.50 0.62
CA PRO A 60 -15.07 -0.90 -0.62
C PRO A 60 -14.18 -2.15 -0.49
N ARG A 61 -14.23 -3.05 -1.47
CA ARG A 61 -13.39 -4.26 -1.56
C ARG A 61 -12.48 -4.25 -2.79
N TRP A 62 -11.18 -4.38 -2.54
CA TRP A 62 -10.16 -4.53 -3.58
C TRP A 62 -9.89 -5.98 -3.91
N ASP A 63 -9.80 -6.85 -2.90
CA ASP A 63 -9.44 -8.27 -3.05
C ASP A 63 -8.28 -8.45 -4.05
N GLU A 64 -7.29 -7.56 -3.96
CA GLU A 64 -6.19 -7.44 -4.91
C GLU A 64 -4.88 -7.80 -4.22
N ARG A 65 -4.11 -8.69 -4.87
CA ARG A 65 -2.81 -9.15 -4.38
C ARG A 65 -1.73 -8.79 -5.39
N ALA A 66 -0.61 -8.28 -4.89
CA ALA A 66 0.63 -8.23 -5.67
C ALA A 66 1.70 -9.08 -4.99
N SER A 67 2.48 -9.76 -5.82
CA SER A 67 3.66 -10.51 -5.41
C SER A 67 4.90 -9.76 -5.85
N LEU A 68 5.86 -9.60 -4.95
CA LEU A 68 7.13 -8.92 -5.22
C LEU A 68 8.28 -9.83 -4.87
N GLU A 69 9.29 -9.82 -5.73
CA GLU A 69 10.57 -10.47 -5.51
C GLU A 69 11.67 -9.40 -5.58
N CYS A 70 12.41 -9.26 -4.49
CA CYS A 70 13.52 -8.33 -4.38
C CYS A 70 14.82 -9.10 -4.24
N ARG A 71 15.77 -8.81 -5.13
CA ARG A 71 17.12 -9.37 -5.10
C ARG A 71 18.08 -8.33 -4.54
N GLY A 72 18.81 -8.70 -3.48
CA GLY A 72 19.83 -7.84 -2.89
C GLY A 72 20.89 -7.48 -3.93
N GLY A 73 21.24 -6.20 -4.02
CA GLY A 73 22.32 -5.70 -4.85
C GLY A 73 23.50 -5.27 -3.97
N GLY A 74 24.73 -5.70 -4.31
CA GLY A 74 25.94 -5.11 -3.73
C GLY A 74 26.30 -5.54 -2.29
N GLY A 75 25.99 -6.78 -1.88
CA GLY A 75 26.53 -7.36 -0.65
C GLY A 75 25.70 -7.15 0.62
N THR A 76 24.59 -6.41 0.56
CA THR A 76 23.61 -6.30 1.66
C THR A 76 22.49 -7.34 1.52
N ASP A 77 22.03 -7.88 2.66
CA ASP A 77 20.89 -8.79 2.73
C ASP A 77 19.58 -7.97 2.56
N PRO A 78 18.75 -8.22 1.53
CA PRO A 78 17.52 -7.46 1.31
C PRO A 78 16.52 -7.60 2.46
N LEU A 79 16.61 -8.66 3.29
CA LEU A 79 15.83 -8.79 4.50
C LEU A 79 16.30 -7.82 5.59
N GLU A 80 17.61 -7.68 5.78
CA GLU A 80 18.20 -6.69 6.70
C GLU A 80 17.82 -5.26 6.30
N GLU A 81 17.83 -4.97 4.99
CA GLU A 81 17.42 -3.65 4.49
C GLU A 81 15.92 -3.38 4.71
N ALA A 82 15.06 -4.39 4.51
CA ALA A 82 13.63 -4.30 4.82
C ALA A 82 13.40 -4.17 6.33
N LEU A 83 14.22 -4.79 7.18
CA LEU A 83 14.15 -4.69 8.63
C LEU A 83 14.78 -3.39 9.19
N GLY A 84 15.40 -2.58 8.33
CA GLY A 84 16.00 -1.29 8.73
C GLY A 84 17.44 -1.37 9.23
N GLY A 85 18.15 -2.47 9.00
CA GLY A 85 19.54 -2.74 9.41
C GLY A 85 20.62 -1.76 8.89
N GLY A 86 20.24 -0.75 8.10
CA GLY A 86 21.09 0.35 7.63
C GLY A 86 20.78 1.72 8.24
N GLY A 87 19.94 1.79 9.28
CA GLY A 87 19.63 3.04 10.00
C GLY A 87 18.62 3.98 9.32
N ARG A 88 17.90 3.55 8.28
CA ARG A 88 16.86 4.37 7.62
C ARG A 88 15.62 3.56 7.19
N SER A 89 14.49 3.85 7.81
CA SER A 89 13.09 3.81 7.30
C SER A 89 12.56 2.55 6.59
N GLY A 90 13.23 1.40 6.67
CA GLY A 90 12.80 0.16 5.98
C GLY A 90 11.67 -0.62 6.67
N ALA A 91 11.49 -0.43 7.98
CA ALA A 91 10.85 -1.39 8.88
C ALA A 91 9.36 -1.67 8.67
N ALA A 92 8.67 -0.99 7.74
CA ALA A 92 7.24 -1.19 7.52
C ALA A 92 6.82 -0.99 6.06
N VAL A 93 5.77 -1.72 5.65
CA VAL A 93 5.01 -1.43 4.44
C VAL A 93 4.05 -0.29 4.75
N GLN A 94 4.17 0.82 4.00
CA GLN A 94 3.32 2.00 4.19
C GLN A 94 2.15 1.96 3.22
N PHE A 95 0.93 2.14 3.71
CA PHE A 95 -0.31 2.21 2.95
C PHE A 95 -0.88 3.62 2.99
N GLU A 96 -1.38 4.09 1.86
CA GLU A 96 -2.07 5.36 1.69
C GLU A 96 -3.42 5.09 1.04
N LEU A 97 -4.52 5.42 1.72
CA LEU A 97 -5.83 5.50 1.10
C LEU A 97 -5.91 6.81 0.31
N ARG A 98 -6.16 6.74 -0.99
CA ARG A 98 -6.15 7.91 -1.87
C ARG A 98 -7.44 8.03 -2.65
N CYS A 99 -7.84 9.27 -2.88
CA CYS A 99 -8.99 9.63 -3.69
C CYS A 99 -8.55 10.54 -4.83
N ARG A 100 -8.97 10.22 -6.06
CA ARG A 100 -8.65 11.02 -7.24
C ARG A 100 -9.92 11.37 -8.00
N ARG A 101 -10.12 12.66 -8.27
CA ARG A 101 -11.18 13.11 -9.17
C ARG A 101 -10.90 12.65 -10.58
N SER A 102 -11.93 12.18 -11.29
CA SER A 102 -11.84 11.85 -12.71
C SER A 102 -11.75 13.10 -13.60
N ALA A 103 -12.21 14.25 -13.11
CA ALA A 103 -12.23 15.49 -13.86
C ALA A 103 -10.84 16.15 -13.96
N THR A 104 -10.46 16.52 -15.17
CA THR A 104 -9.30 17.36 -15.48
C THR A 104 -9.64 18.81 -15.12
N VAL A 105 -8.87 19.45 -14.24
CA VAL A 105 -9.04 20.88 -13.95
C VAL A 105 -8.00 21.63 -14.77
N TRP A 106 -8.45 22.44 -15.74
CA TRP A 106 -7.59 23.23 -16.64
C TRP A 106 -6.47 22.41 -17.33
N GLY A 107 -6.83 21.26 -17.93
CA GLY A 107 -5.88 20.45 -18.69
C GLY A 107 -4.83 19.71 -17.86
N LYS A 108 -4.77 19.94 -16.54
CA LYS A 108 -3.93 19.18 -15.61
C LYS A 108 -4.79 18.13 -14.91
N VAL A 109 -4.29 16.90 -14.87
CA VAL A 109 -4.96 15.89 -14.04
C VAL A 109 -4.77 16.28 -12.59
N ALA A 110 -5.86 16.53 -11.88
CA ALA A 110 -5.82 16.79 -10.46
C ALA A 110 -5.09 15.64 -9.76
N GLY A 111 -4.14 15.99 -8.88
CA GLY A 111 -3.47 15.02 -8.03
C GLY A 111 -4.48 14.23 -7.20
N SER A 112 -4.05 13.06 -6.71
CA SER A 112 -4.87 12.32 -5.74
C SER A 112 -4.75 12.96 -4.35
N ARG A 113 -5.86 13.10 -3.65
CA ARG A 113 -5.94 13.49 -2.24
C ARG A 113 -5.65 12.27 -1.36
N LEU A 114 -4.81 12.44 -0.34
CA LEU A 114 -4.61 11.44 0.72
C LEU A 114 -5.79 11.50 1.69
N LEU A 115 -6.39 10.35 2.00
CA LEU A 115 -7.50 10.23 2.94
C LEU A 115 -7.08 9.58 4.27
N GLY A 116 -6.06 8.73 4.26
CA GLY A 116 -5.58 8.02 5.44
C GLY A 116 -4.26 7.32 5.18
N ARG A 117 -3.56 6.95 6.26
CA ARG A 117 -2.31 6.21 6.23
C ARG A 117 -2.38 5.04 7.21
N GLY A 118 -1.70 3.96 6.86
CA GLY A 118 -1.49 2.82 7.74
C GLY A 118 -0.13 2.22 7.50
N GLU A 119 0.43 1.53 8.48
CA GLU A 119 1.72 0.88 8.35
C GLU A 119 1.65 -0.55 8.92
N VAL A 120 2.35 -1.49 8.28
CA VAL A 120 2.53 -2.85 8.78
C VAL A 120 4.02 -3.11 8.90
N ALA A 121 4.50 -3.35 10.11
CA ALA A 121 5.92 -3.60 10.34
C ALA A 121 6.34 -4.95 9.72
N TRP A 122 7.54 -5.02 9.16
CA TRP A 122 8.09 -6.26 8.63
C TRP A 122 8.31 -7.31 9.71
N SER A 123 8.65 -6.90 10.93
CA SER A 123 8.73 -7.80 12.09
C SER A 123 7.44 -8.61 12.25
N ASP A 124 6.29 -7.94 12.14
CA ASP A 124 4.99 -8.56 12.31
C ASP A 124 4.69 -9.61 11.22
N ALA A 125 5.27 -9.43 10.03
CA ALA A 125 5.10 -10.33 8.88
C ALA A 125 6.11 -11.49 8.87
N ILE A 126 7.33 -11.28 9.40
CA ILE A 126 8.43 -12.25 9.38
C ILE A 126 8.28 -13.27 10.52
N ASP A 127 7.73 -12.86 11.66
CA ASP A 127 7.52 -13.74 12.83
C ASP A 127 6.45 -14.83 12.60
N SER A 128 5.81 -14.87 11.43
CA SER A 128 4.85 -15.91 11.02
C SER A 128 5.12 -16.45 9.60
N PRO A 129 6.22 -17.19 9.38
CA PRO A 129 6.56 -17.72 8.06
C PRO A 129 5.45 -18.64 7.52
N GLY A 130 4.92 -18.32 6.33
CA GLY A 130 3.93 -19.14 5.63
C GLY A 130 2.47 -18.88 6.02
N ALA A 131 2.18 -18.05 7.01
CA ALA A 131 0.83 -17.60 7.33
C ALA A 131 0.64 -16.14 6.90
N PRO A 132 -0.44 -15.79 6.18
CA PRO A 132 -0.73 -14.41 5.86
C PRO A 132 -1.08 -13.64 7.14
N VAL A 133 -0.40 -12.52 7.35
CA VAL A 133 -0.67 -11.62 8.46
C VAL A 133 -1.77 -10.63 8.03
N GLU A 134 -3.01 -10.90 8.43
CA GLU A 134 -4.13 -9.99 8.22
C GLU A 134 -4.15 -8.90 9.31
N ARG A 135 -4.18 -7.63 8.88
CA ARG A 135 -4.22 -6.47 9.78
C ARG A 135 -5.16 -5.40 9.26
N TRP A 136 -5.90 -4.81 10.18
CA TRP A 136 -6.55 -3.52 9.98
C TRP A 136 -5.55 -2.42 10.27
N VAL A 137 -5.41 -1.48 9.36
CA VAL A 137 -4.54 -0.31 9.51
C VAL A 137 -5.36 0.94 9.18
N GLY A 138 -5.27 1.96 10.04
CA GLY A 138 -6.08 3.18 9.93
C GLY A 138 -5.60 4.26 10.87
#